data_AF-A0A931ZRH6-F1
#
_entry.id   AF-A0A931ZRH6-F1
#
_cell.length_a   1.000
_cell.length_b   1.000
_cell.length_c   1.000
_cell.angle_alpha   90.00
_cell.angle_beta   90.00
_cell.angle_gamma   90.00
#
_symmetry.space_group_name_H-M   'P 1'
#
loop_
_entity.id
_entity.type
_entity.pdbx_description
1 polymer ?
#
loop_
_entity_poly.entity_id
_entity_poly.type
_entity_poly.pdbx_seq_one_letter_code
_entity_poly.pdbx_strand_id
1 'polypeptide(L)'
;MEDFNKNQRVEAGQTLLEILLAFSVSILVLSAIIVGITTSLSNTQYTKNQNLANSYAQEGMAIVRQIRDSGWATFTSYASNTAYCLGPSPIGLVPLTLPALNCGVQSPVPAGGIFSREVKFVHQSPDCCPDNTNTCANNVRGSQATVKVSWSDNKCPTGGSPLCHKVELITCFSNLDQKQLP
;
A
#
# COMPACT_ATOMS: atom_id res chain seq x y z
N MET A 1 6.14 57.37 -45.33
CA MET A 1 6.71 56.03 -45.09
C MET A 1 8.12 56.31 -44.59
N GLU A 2 8.26 56.51 -43.29
CA GLU A 2 9.54 56.81 -42.65
C GLU A 2 10.20 55.49 -42.29
N ASP A 3 11.34 55.23 -42.94
CA ASP A 3 12.17 54.06 -42.75
C ASP A 3 12.75 54.06 -41.33
N PHE A 4 12.37 53.07 -40.53
CA PHE A 4 13.05 52.72 -39.27
C PHE A 4 14.41 52.09 -39.60
N ASN A 5 15.38 52.91 -40.00
CA ASN A 5 16.78 52.51 -40.08
C ASN A 5 17.36 52.43 -38.66
N LYS A 6 17.16 51.28 -38.02
CA LYS A 6 17.74 50.97 -36.71
C LYS A 6 19.15 50.40 -36.91
N ASN A 7 20.15 51.27 -36.78
CA ASN A 7 21.57 50.91 -36.63
C ASN A 7 21.74 49.84 -35.53
N GLN A 8 21.87 48.57 -35.90
CA GLN A 8 22.38 47.53 -35.01
C GLN A 8 23.91 47.61 -34.99
N ARG A 9 24.45 48.30 -33.98
CA ARG A 9 25.86 48.15 -33.61
C ARG A 9 26.03 46.74 -33.04
N VAL A 10 26.79 45.89 -33.73
CA VAL A 10 27.17 44.57 -33.23
C VAL A 10 28.33 44.77 -32.26
N GLU A 11 28.02 44.80 -30.96
CA GLU A 11 28.99 44.86 -29.87
C GLU A 11 29.69 43.49 -29.74
N ALA A 12 30.86 43.36 -30.37
CA ALA A 12 31.62 42.10 -30.48
C ALA A 12 32.13 41.49 -29.15
N GLY A 13 31.88 42.14 -28.00
CA GLY A 13 32.17 41.64 -26.66
C GLY A 13 30.96 41.21 -25.83
N GLN A 14 29.73 41.53 -26.28
CA GLN A 14 28.50 41.30 -25.51
C GLN A 14 27.91 39.89 -25.70
N THR A 15 28.27 39.21 -26.79
CA THR A 15 27.72 37.89 -27.16
C THR A 15 28.16 36.77 -26.22
N LEU A 16 29.38 36.83 -25.67
CA LEU A 16 29.90 35.81 -24.75
C LEU A 16 29.17 35.84 -23.40
N LEU A 17 28.92 37.04 -22.87
CA LEU A 17 28.15 37.22 -21.63
C LEU A 17 26.69 36.78 -21.81
N GLU A 18 26.09 37.09 -22.95
CA GLU A 18 24.73 36.68 -23.30
C GLU A 18 24.57 35.15 -23.39
N ILE A 19 25.55 34.47 -24.00
CA ILE A 19 25.57 33.00 -24.05
C ILE A 19 25.72 32.41 -22.64
N LEU A 20 26.60 32.96 -21.80
CA LEU A 20 26.79 32.47 -20.43
C LEU A 20 25.52 32.66 -19.60
N LEU A 21 24.86 33.81 -19.74
CA LEU A 21 23.58 34.09 -19.08
C LEU A 21 22.49 33.11 -19.58
N ALA A 22 22.34 32.95 -20.90
CA ALA A 22 21.37 32.03 -21.49
C ALA A 22 21.61 30.57 -21.05
N PHE A 23 22.88 30.16 -20.93
CA PHE A 23 23.25 28.83 -20.46
C PHE A 23 22.88 28.63 -18.98
N SER A 24 23.15 29.62 -18.14
CA SER A 24 22.80 29.56 -16.71
C SER A 24 21.29 29.42 -16.50
N VAL A 25 20.48 30.19 -17.24
CA VAL A 25 19.01 30.09 -17.21
C VAL A 25 18.54 28.73 -17.72
N SER A 26 19.17 28.21 -18.78
CA SER A 26 18.83 26.89 -19.33
C SER A 26 19.05 25.77 -18.30
N ILE A 27 20.17 25.79 -17.56
CA ILE A 27 20.45 24.81 -16.50
C ILE A 27 19.40 24.87 -15.39
N LEU A 28 19.00 26.07 -14.97
CA LEU A 28 17.98 26.25 -13.94
C LEU A 28 16.62 25.67 -14.38
N VAL A 29 16.21 25.94 -15.63
CA VAL A 29 14.97 25.40 -16.20
C VAL A 29 15.03 23.88 -16.30
N LEU A 30 16.13 23.32 -16.81
CA LEU A 30 16.30 21.86 -16.91
C LEU A 30 16.25 21.18 -15.52
N SER A 31 16.86 21.79 -14.52
CA SER A 31 16.84 21.28 -13.14
C SER A 31 15.41 21.23 -12.59
N ALA A 32 14.63 22.30 -12.79
CA ALA A 32 13.23 22.34 -12.38
C ALA A 32 12.39 21.26 -13.08
N ILE A 33 12.61 21.03 -14.38
CA ILE A 33 11.92 19.98 -15.14
C ILE A 33 12.24 18.59 -14.57
N ILE A 34 13.51 18.29 -14.27
CA ILE A 34 13.92 16.99 -13.71
C ILE A 34 13.25 16.74 -12.36
N VAL A 35 13.20 17.75 -11.48
CA VAL A 35 12.49 17.64 -10.20
C VAL A 35 10.99 17.40 -10.40
N GLY A 36 10.37 18.08 -11.38
CA GLY A 36 8.98 17.84 -11.74
C GLY A 36 8.72 16.41 -12.22
N ILE A 37 9.56 15.89 -13.13
CA ILE A 37 9.45 14.53 -13.67
C ILE A 37 9.62 13.49 -12.57
N THR A 38 10.65 13.61 -11.74
CA THR A 38 10.95 12.66 -10.66
C THR A 38 9.82 12.61 -9.63
N THR A 39 9.26 13.77 -9.27
CA THR A 39 8.10 13.87 -8.37
C THR A 39 6.86 13.22 -8.99
N SER A 40 6.58 13.52 -10.26
CA SER A 40 5.47 12.92 -11.00
C SER A 40 5.58 11.39 -11.04
N LEU A 41 6.76 10.86 -11.41
CA LEU A 41 7.00 9.43 -11.46
C LEU A 41 6.84 8.76 -10.10
N SER A 42 7.37 9.36 -9.03
CA SER A 42 7.20 8.84 -7.68
C SER A 42 5.74 8.84 -7.22
N ASN A 43 4.94 9.83 -7.64
CA ASN A 43 3.50 9.84 -7.40
C ASN A 43 2.77 8.74 -8.19
N THR A 44 3.11 8.56 -9.47
CA THR A 44 2.54 7.49 -10.30
C THR A 44 2.84 6.11 -9.71
N GLN A 45 4.08 5.86 -9.28
CA GLN A 45 4.46 4.58 -8.67
C GLN A 45 3.72 4.34 -7.36
N TYR A 46 3.62 5.36 -6.50
CA TYR A 46 2.84 5.27 -5.27
C TYR A 46 1.38 4.91 -5.55
N THR A 47 0.70 5.62 -6.46
CA THR A 47 -0.70 5.33 -6.82
C THR A 47 -0.86 3.93 -7.42
N LYS A 48 0.08 3.49 -8.25
CA LYS A 48 0.08 2.13 -8.80
C LYS A 48 0.20 1.08 -7.68
N ASN A 49 1.14 1.26 -6.76
CA ASN A 49 1.34 0.34 -5.64
C ASN A 49 0.15 0.33 -4.68
N GLN A 50 -0.46 1.49 -4.41
CA GLN A 50 -1.68 1.63 -3.63
C GLN A 50 -2.84 0.83 -4.26
N ASN A 51 -3.05 0.97 -5.57
CA ASN A 51 -4.10 0.24 -6.28
C ASN A 51 -3.86 -1.27 -6.25
N LEU A 52 -2.60 -1.69 -6.42
CA LEU A 52 -2.24 -3.10 -6.35
C LEU A 52 -2.40 -3.66 -4.93
N ALA A 53 -1.98 -2.91 -3.90
CA ALA A 53 -2.19 -3.28 -2.50
C ALA A 53 -3.68 -3.41 -2.15
N ASN A 54 -4.52 -2.51 -2.65
CA ASN A 54 -5.98 -2.63 -2.55
C ASN A 54 -6.49 -3.91 -3.18
N SER A 55 -6.04 -4.25 -4.40
CA SER A 55 -6.42 -5.49 -5.07
C SER A 55 -6.00 -6.73 -4.26
N TYR A 56 -4.77 -6.78 -3.75
CA TYR A 56 -4.29 -7.87 -2.91
C TYR A 56 -4.99 -7.97 -1.56
N ALA A 57 -5.41 -6.83 -0.98
CA ALA A 57 -6.21 -6.81 0.24
C ALA A 57 -7.60 -7.40 -0.01
N GLN A 58 -8.24 -7.05 -1.14
CA GLN A 58 -9.54 -7.62 -1.53
C GLN A 58 -9.44 -9.12 -1.79
N GLU A 59 -8.40 -9.57 -2.49
CA GLU A 59 -8.12 -10.99 -2.69
C GLU A 59 -7.89 -11.70 -1.35
N GLY A 60 -7.11 -11.10 -0.45
CA GLY A 60 -6.90 -11.66 0.89
C GLY A 60 -8.19 -11.76 1.68
N MET A 61 -9.09 -10.77 1.57
CA MET A 61 -10.40 -10.80 2.20
C MET A 61 -11.30 -11.89 1.59
N ALA A 62 -11.20 -12.15 0.28
CA ALA A 62 -11.90 -13.27 -0.34
C ALA A 62 -11.42 -14.62 0.20
N ILE A 63 -10.11 -14.79 0.41
CA ILE A 63 -9.54 -15.99 1.03
C ILE A 63 -10.03 -16.15 2.47
N VAL A 64 -10.08 -15.07 3.26
CA VAL A 64 -10.64 -15.12 4.61
C VAL A 64 -12.11 -15.55 4.61
N ARG A 65 -12.91 -15.04 3.68
CA ARG A 65 -14.31 -15.49 3.50
C ARG A 65 -14.37 -16.97 3.12
N GLN A 66 -13.50 -17.44 2.24
CA GLN A 66 -13.42 -18.86 1.87
C GLN A 66 -13.06 -19.74 3.07
N ILE A 67 -12.14 -19.31 3.93
CA ILE A 67 -11.79 -20.00 5.17
C ILE A 67 -13.01 -20.10 6.10
N ARG A 68 -13.76 -19.00 6.29
CA ARG A 68 -15.02 -19.00 7.05
C ARG A 68 -16.05 -19.96 6.45
N ASP A 69 -16.21 -19.93 5.13
CA ASP A 69 -17.18 -20.75 4.39
C ASP A 69 -16.82 -22.23 4.42
N SER A 70 -15.53 -22.57 4.60
CA SER A 70 -15.09 -23.96 4.80
C SER A 70 -15.52 -24.54 6.16
N GLY A 71 -15.81 -23.70 7.14
CA GLY A 71 -16.25 -24.13 8.47
C GLY A 71 -15.89 -23.13 9.58
N TRP A 72 -16.82 -22.92 10.52
CA TRP A 72 -16.66 -21.94 11.59
C TRP A 72 -15.57 -22.40 12.54
N ALA A 73 -15.52 -23.70 12.84
CA ALA A 73 -14.46 -24.30 13.66
C ALA A 73 -13.07 -24.12 13.03
N THR A 74 -12.95 -24.24 11.71
CA THR A 74 -11.69 -23.97 11.00
C THR A 74 -11.30 -22.50 11.13
N PHE A 75 -12.25 -21.60 10.93
CA PHE A 75 -12.02 -20.16 11.04
C PHE A 75 -11.64 -19.73 12.47
N THR A 76 -12.27 -20.26 13.50
CA THR A 76 -11.96 -19.96 14.91
C THR A 76 -10.78 -20.75 15.47
N SER A 77 -10.25 -21.72 14.72
CA SER A 77 -9.00 -22.42 15.09
C SER A 77 -7.76 -21.55 14.93
N TYR A 78 -7.82 -20.51 14.10
CA TYR A 78 -6.76 -19.52 14.01
C TYR A 78 -6.70 -18.72 15.32
N ALA A 79 -5.55 -18.70 15.97
CA ALA A 79 -5.37 -17.99 17.21
C ALA A 79 -5.71 -16.49 17.10
N SER A 80 -6.52 -16.02 18.05
CA SER A 80 -6.82 -14.59 18.23
C SER A 80 -5.53 -13.80 18.48
N ASN A 81 -5.50 -12.55 18.03
CA ASN A 81 -4.37 -11.63 18.12
C ASN A 81 -3.05 -12.11 17.49
N THR A 82 -3.09 -13.14 16.66
CA THR A 82 -1.92 -13.65 15.94
C THR A 82 -1.96 -13.19 14.48
N ALA A 83 -0.81 -12.76 13.97
CA ALA A 83 -0.63 -12.38 12.57
C ALA A 83 -0.27 -13.62 11.73
N TYR A 84 -0.96 -13.78 10.61
CA TYR A 84 -0.74 -14.85 9.64
C TYR A 84 -0.33 -14.26 8.30
N CYS A 85 0.67 -14.86 7.67
CA CYS A 85 1.11 -14.52 6.34
C CYS A 85 0.26 -15.18 5.28
N LEU A 86 -0.10 -14.39 4.27
CA LEU A 86 -0.83 -14.85 3.11
C LEU A 86 0.13 -14.94 1.92
N GLY A 87 0.41 -16.18 1.51
CA GLY A 87 1.33 -16.44 0.40
C GLY A 87 0.68 -16.31 -0.99
N PRO A 88 1.46 -16.61 -2.05
CA PRO A 88 0.98 -16.57 -3.43
C PRO A 88 0.01 -17.71 -3.78
N SER A 89 -0.05 -18.78 -2.97
CA SER A 89 -1.01 -19.88 -3.14
C SER A 89 -2.18 -19.77 -2.14
N PRO A 90 -3.44 -19.94 -2.57
CA PRO A 90 -4.63 -19.55 -1.81
C PRO A 90 -5.07 -20.54 -0.72
N ILE A 91 -4.25 -21.53 -0.32
CA ILE A 91 -4.74 -22.71 0.40
C ILE A 91 -4.36 -22.73 1.89
N GLY A 92 -3.66 -21.71 2.41
CA GLY A 92 -3.33 -21.70 3.82
C GLY A 92 -2.79 -20.38 4.33
N LEU A 93 -3.16 -20.06 5.57
CA LEU A 93 -2.56 -19.01 6.36
C LEU A 93 -1.40 -19.62 7.15
N VAL A 94 -0.20 -19.05 7.02
CA VAL A 94 0.98 -19.49 7.77
C VAL A 94 1.21 -18.52 8.91
N PRO A 95 1.32 -18.96 10.18
CA PRO A 95 1.59 -18.03 11.27
C PRO A 95 2.90 -17.28 11.02
N LEU A 96 2.96 -15.99 11.35
CA LEU A 96 4.20 -15.24 11.32
C LEU A 96 5.17 -15.84 12.35
N THR A 97 6.30 -16.36 11.88
CA THR A 97 7.29 -17.03 12.74
C THR A 97 8.44 -16.08 13.04
N LEU A 98 8.87 -16.01 14.29
CA LEU A 98 10.11 -15.30 14.62
C LEU A 98 11.31 -16.09 14.08
N PRO A 99 12.34 -15.44 13.50
CA PRO A 99 12.63 -14.00 13.57
C PRO A 99 12.06 -13.16 12.41
N ALA A 100 11.15 -13.69 11.58
CA ALA A 100 10.60 -12.93 10.46
C ALA A 100 9.86 -11.69 10.98
N LEU A 101 10.38 -10.51 10.61
CA LEU A 101 9.83 -9.22 11.04
C LEU A 101 8.50 -8.89 10.34
N ASN A 102 8.23 -9.54 9.20
CA ASN A 102 7.02 -9.37 8.41
C ASN A 102 6.83 -10.51 7.39
N CYS A 103 5.65 -10.54 6.79
CA CYS A 103 5.29 -11.52 5.77
C CYS A 103 5.94 -11.27 4.40
N GLY A 104 6.56 -10.13 4.16
CA GLY A 104 7.32 -9.86 2.93
C GLY A 104 8.59 -10.72 2.82
N VAL A 105 9.17 -11.14 3.95
CA VAL A 105 10.31 -12.07 3.96
C VAL A 105 9.84 -13.53 3.96
N GLN A 106 8.76 -13.83 4.70
CA GLN A 106 8.26 -15.20 4.85
C GLN A 106 7.41 -15.67 3.66
N SER A 107 6.68 -14.77 3.01
CA SER A 107 5.80 -15.08 1.87
C SER A 107 5.57 -13.84 0.98
N PRO A 108 6.57 -13.41 0.20
CA PRO A 108 6.43 -12.26 -0.69
C PRO A 108 5.36 -12.51 -1.76
N VAL A 109 4.56 -11.48 -2.08
CA VAL A 109 3.55 -11.54 -3.15
C VAL A 109 3.76 -10.42 -4.18
N PRO A 110 3.96 -10.75 -5.47
CA PRO A 110 4.33 -12.07 -6.00
C PRO A 110 5.68 -12.54 -5.42
N ALA A 111 6.14 -13.76 -5.73
CA ALA A 111 7.46 -14.21 -5.29
C ALA A 111 8.55 -13.20 -5.70
N GLY A 112 9.32 -12.67 -4.73
CA GLY A 112 10.29 -11.59 -4.95
C GLY A 112 9.69 -10.18 -5.07
N GLY A 113 8.39 -10.02 -4.82
CA GLY A 113 7.66 -8.76 -4.82
C GLY A 113 7.88 -7.94 -3.55
N ILE A 114 7.34 -6.72 -3.55
CA ILE A 114 7.51 -5.73 -2.47
C ILE A 114 6.39 -5.77 -1.42
N PHE A 115 5.35 -6.58 -1.63
CA PHE A 115 4.18 -6.58 -0.76
C PHE A 115 4.26 -7.67 0.30
N SER A 116 3.97 -7.26 1.53
CA SER A 116 3.74 -8.13 2.69
C SER A 116 2.24 -8.17 2.98
N ARG A 117 1.63 -9.34 2.85
CA ARG A 117 0.21 -9.58 3.12
C ARG A 117 0.04 -10.32 4.45
N GLU A 118 -0.72 -9.73 5.35
CA GLU A 118 -0.98 -10.24 6.69
C GLU A 118 -2.48 -10.33 6.94
N VAL A 119 -2.91 -11.38 7.65
CA VAL A 119 -4.25 -11.54 8.17
C VAL A 119 -4.17 -11.66 9.68
N LYS A 120 -4.98 -10.91 10.41
CA LYS A 120 -5.10 -11.01 11.87
C LYS A 120 -6.56 -11.25 12.23
N PHE A 121 -6.79 -12.14 13.19
CA PHE A 121 -8.11 -12.40 13.75
C PHE A 121 -8.21 -11.87 15.17
N VAL A 122 -9.36 -11.29 15.51
CA VAL A 122 -9.73 -10.96 16.89
C VAL A 122 -11.11 -11.58 17.16
N HIS A 123 -11.11 -12.72 17.82
CA HIS A 123 -12.35 -13.39 18.22
C HIS A 123 -13.04 -12.65 19.37
N GLN A 124 -14.37 -12.65 19.36
CA GLN A 124 -15.19 -11.91 20.31
C GLN A 124 -14.83 -10.41 20.36
N SER A 125 -14.57 -9.83 19.19
CA SER A 125 -14.18 -8.43 19.08
C SER A 125 -15.32 -7.51 19.53
N PRO A 126 -15.07 -6.49 20.37
CA PRO A 126 -16.07 -5.47 20.72
C PRO A 126 -16.59 -4.71 19.49
N ASP A 127 -15.79 -4.64 18.42
CA ASP A 127 -16.17 -3.95 17.17
C ASP A 127 -17.12 -4.79 16.30
N CYS A 128 -17.32 -6.06 16.64
CA CYS A 128 -18.11 -7.02 15.87
C CYS A 128 -19.41 -7.41 16.59
N CYS A 129 -20.14 -6.41 17.06
CA CYS A 129 -21.46 -6.60 17.62
C CYS A 129 -22.55 -6.58 16.54
N PRO A 130 -23.53 -7.49 16.60
CA PRO A 130 -24.57 -7.61 15.57
C PRO A 130 -25.56 -6.44 15.58
N ASP A 131 -25.67 -5.74 16.69
CA ASP A 131 -26.57 -4.60 16.86
C ASP A 131 -25.91 -3.27 16.49
N ASN A 132 -24.72 -3.28 15.89
CA ASN A 132 -23.87 -2.12 15.58
C ASN A 132 -23.44 -1.26 16.79
N THR A 133 -23.66 -1.74 18.01
CA THR A 133 -23.23 -1.07 19.23
C THR A 133 -21.91 -1.66 19.72
N ASN A 134 -21.01 -0.88 20.31
CA ASN A 134 -19.78 -1.44 20.91
C ASN A 134 -20.03 -2.09 22.30
N THR A 135 -21.29 -2.41 22.63
CA THR A 135 -21.73 -2.75 23.99
C THR A 135 -22.37 -4.13 24.13
N CYS A 136 -22.34 -4.96 23.09
CA CYS A 136 -22.92 -6.30 23.17
C CYS A 136 -22.12 -7.25 24.08
N ALA A 137 -22.81 -8.23 24.66
CA ALA A 137 -22.22 -9.24 25.54
C ALA A 137 -21.23 -10.15 24.78
N ASN A 138 -20.19 -10.63 25.48
CA ASN A 138 -19.07 -11.38 24.87
C ASN A 138 -19.50 -12.64 24.10
N ASN A 139 -20.59 -13.28 24.51
CA ASN A 139 -21.14 -14.48 23.88
C ASN A 139 -21.89 -14.19 22.56
N VAL A 140 -22.14 -12.92 22.23
CA VAL A 140 -22.83 -12.48 21.00
C VAL A 140 -21.86 -11.83 20.01
N ARG A 141 -20.62 -11.57 20.44
CA ARG A 141 -19.60 -10.92 19.61
C ARG A 141 -19.12 -11.83 18.49
N GLY A 142 -19.06 -11.26 17.30
CA GLY A 142 -18.41 -11.86 16.15
C GLY A 142 -16.88 -11.85 16.25
N SER A 143 -16.25 -12.31 15.18
CA SER A 143 -14.80 -12.27 14.98
C SER A 143 -14.45 -11.20 13.97
N GLN A 144 -13.54 -10.31 14.35
CA GLN A 144 -12.94 -9.36 13.44
C GLN A 144 -11.84 -10.06 12.64
N ALA A 145 -11.83 -9.87 11.33
CA ALA A 145 -10.72 -10.21 10.49
C ALA A 145 -10.16 -8.95 9.84
N THR A 146 -8.85 -8.78 9.98
CA THR A 146 -8.10 -7.66 9.42
C THR A 146 -7.13 -8.20 8.39
N VAL A 147 -7.30 -7.78 7.14
CA VAL A 147 -6.37 -8.05 6.05
C VAL A 147 -5.55 -6.80 5.80
N LYS A 148 -4.24 -6.89 6.01
CA LYS A 148 -3.28 -5.80 5.90
C LYS A 148 -2.28 -6.10 4.80
N VAL A 149 -2.14 -5.20 3.83
CA VAL A 149 -1.11 -5.26 2.80
C VAL A 149 -0.18 -4.08 2.97
N SER A 150 1.12 -4.34 3.03
CA SER A 150 2.13 -3.33 3.33
C SER A 150 3.30 -3.42 2.38
N TRP A 151 3.89 -2.27 2.03
CA TRP A 151 5.04 -2.17 1.14
C TRP A 151 5.93 -1.00 1.53
N SER A 152 7.10 -0.91 0.90
CA SER A 152 7.99 0.25 0.97
C SER A 152 8.38 0.72 -0.42
N ASP A 153 8.67 2.01 -0.52
CA ASP A 153 9.18 2.67 -1.72
C ASP A 153 10.16 3.80 -1.33
N ASN A 154 10.61 4.57 -2.32
CA ASN A 154 11.56 5.67 -2.13
C ASN A 154 11.02 6.86 -1.34
N LYS A 155 9.74 6.87 -0.96
CA LYS A 155 9.14 7.87 -0.06
C LYS A 155 9.16 7.44 1.41
N CYS A 156 9.59 6.21 1.71
CA CYS A 156 9.70 5.77 3.09
C CYS A 156 10.84 6.50 3.83
N PRO A 157 10.62 6.92 5.09
CA PRO A 157 11.66 7.56 5.89
C PRO A 157 12.79 6.59 6.23
N THR A 158 14.04 7.09 6.21
CA THR A 158 15.22 6.33 6.62
C THR A 158 15.22 6.14 8.15
N GLY A 159 15.30 4.88 8.61
CA GLY A 159 15.25 4.55 10.05
C GLY A 159 13.83 4.26 10.61
N GLY A 160 12.80 4.22 9.76
CA GLY A 160 11.43 3.82 10.12
C GLY A 160 11.15 2.32 9.95
N SER A 161 9.88 1.92 10.04
CA SER A 161 9.46 0.54 9.76
C SER A 161 9.83 0.15 8.31
N PRO A 162 10.29 -1.09 8.06
CA PRO A 162 10.74 -1.53 6.73
C PRO A 162 9.61 -1.52 5.67
N LEU A 163 8.36 -1.39 6.13
CA LEU A 163 7.15 -1.22 5.33
C LEU A 163 6.43 0.01 5.91
N CYS A 164 6.47 1.13 5.19
CA CYS A 164 5.92 2.39 5.70
C CYS A 164 4.51 2.69 5.17
N HIS A 165 4.13 2.07 4.04
CA HIS A 165 2.80 2.21 3.45
C HIS A 165 1.96 0.98 3.75
N LYS A 166 0.64 1.19 3.91
CA LYS A 166 -0.29 0.09 4.15
C LYS A 166 -1.70 0.36 3.60
N VAL A 167 -2.36 -0.73 3.24
CA VAL A 167 -3.79 -0.85 3.01
C VAL A 167 -4.34 -1.84 4.02
N GLU A 168 -5.49 -1.52 4.61
CA GLU A 168 -6.13 -2.34 5.62
C GLU A 168 -7.62 -2.49 5.31
N LEU A 169 -8.09 -3.72 5.26
CA LEU A 169 -9.51 -4.07 5.15
C LEU A 169 -9.92 -4.81 6.42
N ILE A 170 -10.92 -4.28 7.10
CA ILE A 170 -11.45 -4.85 8.34
C ILE A 170 -12.88 -5.30 8.07
N THR A 171 -13.23 -6.48 8.54
CA THR A 171 -14.60 -6.98 8.47
C THR A 171 -14.93 -7.82 9.70
N CYS A 172 -16.22 -7.96 9.97
CA CYS A 172 -16.73 -8.78 11.05
C CYS A 172 -17.44 -10.00 10.48
N PHE A 173 -17.20 -11.15 11.09
CA PHE A 173 -17.85 -12.41 10.78
C PHE A 173 -18.51 -12.97 12.02
N SER A 174 -19.66 -13.59 11.85
CA SER A 174 -20.35 -14.36 12.88
C SER A 174 -20.63 -15.78 12.38
N ASN A 175 -20.92 -16.70 13.31
CA ASN A 175 -21.33 -18.06 12.95
C ASN A 175 -22.64 -18.08 12.14
N LEU A 176 -23.47 -17.05 12.26
CA LEU A 176 -24.71 -16.93 11.49
C LEU A 176 -24.46 -16.60 10.01
N ASP A 177 -23.26 -16.11 9.68
CA ASP A 177 -22.88 -15.72 8.32
C ASP A 177 -22.30 -16.89 7.51
N GLN A 178 -22.33 -18.11 8.03
CA GLN A 178 -21.87 -19.28 7.30
C GLN A 178 -22.78 -19.58 6.12
N LYS A 179 -22.16 -19.87 4.96
CA LYS A 179 -22.89 -20.42 3.83
C LYS A 179 -23.52 -21.75 4.24
N GLN A 180 -24.85 -21.79 4.29
CA GLN A 180 -25.59 -23.02 4.50
C GLN A 180 -25.30 -23.95 3.30
N LEU A 181 -24.64 -25.08 3.57
CA LEU A 181 -24.48 -26.11 2.55
C LEU A 181 -25.87 -26.70 2.26
N PRO A 182 -26.26 -26.85 0.97
CA PRO A 182 -27.51 -27.50 0.60
C PRO A 182 -27.53 -28.98 1.03
#